data_AF-A0A3N7BRH1-F1
#
_entry.id   AF-A0A3N7BRH1-F1
#
_cell.length_a   1.000
_cell.length_b   1.000
_cell.length_c   1.000
_cell.angle_alpha   90.00
_cell.angle_beta   90.00
_cell.angle_gamma   90.00
#
_symmetry.space_group_name_H-M   'P 1'
#
loop_
_entity.id
_entity.type
_entity.pdbx_description
1 polymer ?
#
loop_
_entity_poly.entity_id
_entity_poly.type
_entity_poly.pdbx_seq_one_letter_code
_entity_poly.pdbx_strand_id
1 'polypeptide(L)'
;MRTMKSPSPRRQQGTATLVVVMVLFLIMAMMAAYGSRNLIFEQKIAGNYFRAGVSQEAAEAGVEWAIALLNGVKIDANCQVSAVGANSFRERYLNINAGDRTVVAPVIYKNRVADCVRNEAAGWTCRCPMGNPPALPTQVALNDAQNLQPRFALSFTSATPGPLPATVPRPGIIRLISEGCSSSGSAECIESDNFAVQASVGVSLVTVDLALLSALKNPPATPLTLTGAMSLGASGIGLHNAAPRSNGLLLSSALGSSQTSGLDETRLESLPGTPGRQALIFDDPSLKNPDGTAKDGEALFRMFFGMSRASYREQAALRRIGCPAGDCGPTLQQAYDAGARMAWIDGPLTINSNVTLGADTSPMLIVADGAVQLNGPMRLTGLLFANGNLDWSNGSAMPAQLKGAMLVAGALSTSGVIDLWYEGKVMDELSNRTGSFVRVPGSWFDSP
;
A
#
# COMPACT_ATOMS: atom_id res chain seq x y z
N MET A 1 -18.83 -95.12 77.50
CA MET A 1 -18.95 -93.65 77.60
C MET A 1 -17.70 -93.01 77.00
N ARG A 2 -17.80 -92.36 75.84
CA ARG A 2 -16.74 -91.56 75.22
C ARG A 2 -17.37 -90.21 74.89
N THR A 3 -17.05 -89.17 75.65
CA THR A 3 -17.54 -87.80 75.47
C THR A 3 -16.70 -87.09 74.42
N MET A 4 -17.36 -86.62 73.36
CA MET A 4 -16.75 -85.83 72.29
C MET A 4 -16.43 -84.42 72.79
N LYS A 5 -15.24 -83.92 72.41
CA LYS A 5 -14.72 -82.59 72.72
C LYS A 5 -15.09 -81.63 71.57
N SER A 6 -15.76 -80.52 71.88
CA SER A 6 -16.10 -79.45 70.93
C SER A 6 -14.87 -78.60 70.54
N PRO A 7 -14.70 -78.17 69.28
CA PRO A 7 -13.63 -77.27 68.87
C PRO A 7 -14.00 -75.79 69.10
N SER A 8 -13.02 -74.98 69.48
CA SER A 8 -13.14 -73.53 69.68
C SER A 8 -13.13 -72.76 68.35
N PRO A 9 -13.75 -71.55 68.29
CA PRO A 9 -13.74 -70.73 67.07
C PRO A 9 -12.36 -70.09 66.88
N ARG A 10 -11.72 -70.38 65.75
CA ARG A 10 -10.52 -69.65 65.31
C ARG A 10 -10.90 -68.21 64.96
N ARG A 11 -10.35 -67.22 65.67
CA ARG A 11 -10.38 -65.80 65.26
C ARG A 11 -9.69 -65.65 63.90
N GLN A 12 -10.43 -65.20 62.90
CA GLN A 12 -9.92 -64.87 61.56
C GLN A 12 -8.97 -63.67 61.65
N GLN A 13 -7.67 -63.90 61.43
CA GLN A 13 -6.65 -62.84 61.32
C GLN A 13 -6.53 -62.24 59.90
N GLY A 14 -7.37 -62.68 58.95
CA GLY A 14 -7.32 -62.25 57.54
C GLY A 14 -8.15 -61.02 57.17
N THR A 15 -9.09 -60.57 58.02
CA THR A 15 -9.91 -59.38 57.75
C THR A 15 -9.11 -58.09 57.92
N ALA A 16 -8.17 -58.04 58.86
CA ALA A 16 -7.33 -56.86 59.09
C ALA A 16 -6.38 -56.57 57.91
N THR A 17 -5.80 -57.61 57.30
CA THR A 17 -4.91 -57.45 56.14
C THR A 17 -5.67 -57.01 54.89
N LEU A 18 -6.90 -57.49 54.68
CA LEU A 18 -7.75 -57.08 53.55
C LEU A 18 -8.17 -55.61 53.66
N VAL A 19 -8.52 -55.14 54.86
CA VAL A 19 -8.84 -53.72 55.09
C VAL A 19 -7.63 -52.83 54.84
N VAL A 20 -6.44 -53.20 55.32
CA VAL A 20 -5.21 -52.42 55.08
C VAL A 20 -4.86 -52.36 53.60
N VAL A 21 -4.98 -53.47 52.87
CA VAL A 21 -4.73 -53.51 51.42
C VAL A 21 -5.73 -52.64 50.66
N MET A 22 -7.02 -52.68 50.99
CA MET A 22 -8.01 -51.80 50.34
C MET A 22 -7.73 -50.32 50.61
N VAL A 23 -7.36 -49.95 51.83
CA VAL A 23 -6.99 -48.56 52.17
C VAL A 23 -5.76 -48.12 51.38
N LEU A 24 -4.73 -48.96 51.28
CA LEU A 24 -3.54 -48.67 50.49
C LEU A 24 -3.87 -48.51 48.99
N PHE A 25 -4.69 -49.40 48.42
CA PHE A 25 -5.15 -49.27 47.03
C PHE A 25 -5.96 -47.99 46.80
N LEU A 26 -6.83 -47.63 47.75
CA LEU A 26 -7.62 -46.39 47.67
C LEU A 26 -6.71 -45.15 47.68
N ILE A 27 -5.71 -45.10 48.56
CA ILE A 27 -4.74 -44.01 48.63
C ILE A 27 -3.93 -43.92 47.32
N MET A 28 -3.47 -45.05 46.79
CA MET A 28 -2.70 -45.10 45.54
C MET A 28 -3.55 -44.67 44.32
N ALA A 29 -4.81 -45.11 44.26
CA ALA A 29 -5.77 -44.67 43.24
C ALA A 29 -6.07 -43.16 43.34
N MET A 30 -6.18 -42.62 44.56
CA MET A 30 -6.41 -41.19 44.78
C MET A 30 -5.18 -40.34 44.37
N MET A 31 -3.96 -40.81 44.68
CA MET A 31 -2.72 -40.18 44.20
C MET A 31 -2.61 -40.20 42.67
N ALA A 32 -2.93 -41.33 42.04
CA ALA A 32 -2.93 -41.45 40.57
C ALA A 32 -3.97 -40.52 39.92
N ALA A 33 -5.18 -40.46 40.49
CA ALA A 33 -6.23 -39.54 40.04
C ALA A 33 -5.82 -38.07 40.19
N TYR A 34 -5.16 -37.69 41.28
CA TYR A 34 -4.65 -36.32 41.47
C TYR A 34 -3.54 -35.98 40.46
N GLY A 35 -2.57 -36.88 40.23
CA GLY A 35 -1.53 -36.70 39.21
C GLY A 35 -2.07 -36.56 37.78
N SER A 36 -3.16 -37.29 37.46
CA SER A 36 -3.80 -37.22 36.14
C SER A 36 -4.42 -35.86 35.83
N ARG A 37 -4.90 -35.11 36.84
CA ARG A 37 -5.50 -33.79 36.65
C ARG A 37 -4.47 -32.77 36.18
N ASN A 38 -3.29 -32.78 36.77
CA ASN A 38 -2.21 -31.85 36.40
C ASN A 38 -1.81 -32.06 34.93
N LEU A 39 -1.63 -33.30 34.48
CA LEU A 39 -1.31 -33.59 33.08
C LEU A 39 -2.36 -33.09 32.09
N ILE A 40 -3.65 -33.21 32.43
CA ILE A 40 -4.74 -32.70 31.59
C ILE A 40 -4.72 -31.17 31.54
N PHE A 41 -4.45 -30.49 32.65
CA PHE A 41 -4.33 -29.04 32.67
C PHE A 41 -3.15 -28.57 31.83
N GLU A 42 -1.97 -29.19 31.97
CA GLU A 42 -0.79 -28.88 31.16
C GLU A 42 -1.06 -29.07 29.66
N GLN A 43 -1.74 -30.16 29.28
CA GLN A 43 -2.11 -30.40 27.87
C GLN A 43 -3.11 -29.34 27.35
N LYS A 44 -4.11 -28.96 28.14
CA LYS A 44 -5.07 -27.91 27.77
C LYS A 44 -4.40 -26.56 27.64
N ILE A 45 -3.53 -26.21 28.57
CA ILE A 45 -2.75 -24.97 28.56
C ILE A 45 -1.85 -24.94 27.32
N ALA A 46 -1.10 -26.01 27.05
CA ALA A 46 -0.26 -26.13 25.86
C ALA A 46 -1.07 -26.00 24.56
N GLY A 47 -2.24 -26.66 24.48
CA GLY A 47 -3.14 -26.55 23.33
C GLY A 47 -3.69 -25.14 23.13
N ASN A 48 -4.01 -24.43 24.21
CA ASN A 48 -4.48 -23.05 24.15
C ASN A 48 -3.36 -22.09 23.71
N TYR A 49 -2.15 -22.23 24.27
CA TYR A 49 -0.98 -21.45 23.85
C TYR A 49 -0.64 -21.67 22.38
N PHE A 50 -0.71 -22.92 21.92
CA PHE A 50 -0.47 -23.25 20.52
C PHE A 50 -1.48 -22.58 19.59
N ARG A 51 -2.78 -22.63 19.91
CA ARG A 51 -3.83 -21.98 19.11
C ARG A 51 -3.73 -20.46 19.13
N ALA A 52 -3.39 -19.87 20.29
CA ALA A 52 -3.15 -18.44 20.41
C ALA A 52 -1.98 -17.99 19.52
N GLY A 53 -0.87 -18.75 19.52
CA GLY A 53 0.25 -18.53 18.61
C GLY A 53 -0.17 -18.61 17.13
N VAL A 54 -0.90 -19.66 16.75
CA VAL A 54 -1.40 -19.81 15.36
C VAL A 54 -2.30 -18.64 14.95
N SER A 55 -3.20 -18.17 15.81
CA SER A 55 -4.04 -17.01 15.50
C SER A 55 -3.25 -15.71 15.40
N GLN A 56 -2.22 -15.54 16.23
CA GLN A 56 -1.34 -14.36 16.19
C GLN A 56 -0.57 -14.30 14.86
N GLU A 57 0.06 -15.41 14.47
CA GLU A 57 0.79 -15.51 13.19
C GLU A 57 -0.14 -15.29 11.98
N ALA A 58 -1.37 -15.78 12.05
CA ALA A 58 -2.37 -15.52 11.02
C ALA A 58 -2.75 -14.03 10.94
N ALA A 59 -2.94 -13.37 12.08
CA ALA A 59 -3.23 -11.94 12.14
C ALA A 59 -2.06 -11.10 11.58
N GLU A 60 -0.81 -11.44 11.92
CA GLU A 60 0.38 -10.78 11.37
C GLU A 60 0.51 -11.00 9.86
N ALA A 61 0.26 -12.22 9.37
CA ALA A 61 0.21 -12.50 7.93
C ALA A 61 -0.84 -11.62 7.22
N GLY A 62 -1.99 -11.38 7.85
CA GLY A 62 -3.02 -10.49 7.31
C GLY A 62 -2.57 -9.04 7.21
N VAL A 63 -1.78 -8.54 8.16
CA VAL A 63 -1.20 -7.19 8.10
C VAL A 63 -0.26 -7.04 6.91
N GLU A 64 0.71 -7.95 6.77
CA GLU A 64 1.69 -7.90 5.69
C GLU A 64 1.02 -8.08 4.31
N TRP A 65 0.04 -8.98 4.22
CA TRP A 65 -0.77 -9.17 3.02
C TRP A 65 -1.57 -7.91 2.64
N ALA A 66 -2.17 -7.22 3.62
CA ALA A 66 -2.90 -5.98 3.39
C ALA A 66 -1.99 -4.87 2.85
N ILE A 67 -0.80 -4.69 3.44
CA ILE A 67 0.18 -3.69 3.01
C ILE A 67 0.62 -3.96 1.57
N ALA A 68 0.87 -5.22 1.22
CA ALA A 68 1.21 -5.62 -0.14
C ALA A 68 0.10 -5.26 -1.14
N LEU A 69 -1.16 -5.55 -0.82
CA LEU A 69 -2.29 -5.24 -1.71
C LEU A 69 -2.62 -3.76 -1.78
N LEU A 70 -2.49 -3.00 -0.69
CA LEU A 70 -2.67 -1.56 -0.68
C LEU A 70 -1.65 -0.84 -1.58
N ASN A 71 -0.49 -1.45 -1.80
CA ASN A 71 0.55 -0.99 -2.73
C ASN A 71 0.52 -1.73 -4.09
N GLY A 72 -0.45 -2.62 -4.26
CA GLY A 72 -0.64 -3.47 -5.41
C GLY A 72 -1.21 -2.74 -6.62
N VAL A 73 -1.40 -3.52 -7.69
CA VAL A 73 -2.08 -3.10 -8.91
C VAL A 73 -3.56 -3.53 -8.88
N LYS A 74 -4.24 -3.54 -10.02
CA LYS A 74 -5.63 -4.02 -10.10
C LYS A 74 -5.75 -5.49 -9.70
N ILE A 75 -6.85 -5.80 -9.01
CA ILE A 75 -7.16 -7.15 -8.53
C ILE A 75 -8.57 -7.60 -8.91
N ASP A 76 -8.80 -8.90 -8.94
CA ASP A 76 -10.12 -9.51 -9.14
C ASP A 76 -10.89 -9.70 -7.79
N ALA A 77 -11.97 -10.49 -7.82
CA ALA A 77 -12.77 -10.81 -6.62
C ALA A 77 -12.07 -11.81 -5.67
N ASN A 78 -11.01 -12.48 -6.12
CA ASN A 78 -10.22 -13.47 -5.38
C ASN A 78 -8.91 -12.87 -4.86
N CYS A 79 -8.81 -11.54 -4.86
CA CYS A 79 -7.62 -10.78 -4.52
C CYS A 79 -6.40 -11.12 -5.39
N GLN A 80 -6.60 -11.71 -6.58
CA GLN A 80 -5.52 -12.02 -7.50
C GLN A 80 -5.26 -10.83 -8.41
N VAL A 81 -4.00 -10.60 -8.75
CA VAL A 81 -3.62 -9.55 -9.70
C VAL A 81 -4.28 -9.80 -11.04
N SER A 82 -4.98 -8.79 -11.57
CA SER A 82 -5.67 -8.88 -12.85
C SER A 82 -5.63 -7.53 -13.55
N ALA A 83 -5.01 -7.50 -14.74
CA ALA A 83 -4.95 -6.29 -15.56
C ALA A 83 -6.34 -5.83 -16.06
N VAL A 84 -7.31 -6.76 -16.11
CA VAL A 84 -8.71 -6.51 -16.48
C VAL A 84 -9.57 -6.18 -15.25
N GLY A 85 -9.02 -6.30 -14.04
CA GLY A 85 -9.71 -5.92 -12.81
C GLY A 85 -10.13 -4.45 -12.85
N ALA A 86 -11.35 -4.14 -12.40
CA ALA A 86 -11.86 -2.77 -12.48
C ALA A 86 -11.01 -1.80 -11.63
N ASN A 87 -10.67 -2.22 -10.40
CA ASN A 87 -10.03 -1.38 -9.38
C ASN A 87 -8.92 -2.15 -8.65
N SER A 88 -7.91 -1.41 -8.18
CA SER A 88 -6.96 -1.88 -7.17
C SER A 88 -7.64 -2.13 -5.81
N PHE A 89 -6.98 -2.88 -4.93
CA PHE A 89 -7.45 -3.09 -3.56
C PHE A 89 -7.65 -1.75 -2.82
N ARG A 90 -6.71 -0.81 -3.03
CA ARG A 90 -6.78 0.55 -2.49
C ARG A 90 -8.02 1.29 -2.98
N GLU A 91 -8.25 1.35 -4.29
CA GLU A 91 -9.41 2.06 -4.87
C GLU A 91 -10.75 1.42 -4.49
N ARG A 92 -10.76 0.11 -4.20
CA ARG A 92 -11.96 -0.63 -3.81
C ARG A 92 -12.40 -0.33 -2.38
N TYR A 93 -11.45 -0.21 -1.45
CA TYR A 93 -11.75 -0.13 -0.02
C TYR A 93 -11.40 1.21 0.63
N LEU A 94 -10.60 2.07 -0.02
CA LEU A 94 -10.22 3.37 0.53
C LEU A 94 -10.68 4.49 -0.40
N ASN A 95 -11.33 5.50 0.18
CA ASN A 95 -11.56 6.79 -0.46
C ASN A 95 -10.61 7.82 0.16
N ILE A 96 -9.62 8.25 -0.61
CA ILE A 96 -8.62 9.22 -0.19
C ILE A 96 -8.92 10.53 -0.92
N ASN A 97 -9.21 11.58 -0.17
CA ASN A 97 -9.48 12.89 -0.73
C ASN A 97 -8.19 13.52 -1.25
N ALA A 98 -8.18 13.90 -2.52
CA ALA A 98 -7.01 14.50 -3.17
C ALA A 98 -6.68 15.91 -2.65
N GLY A 99 -7.63 16.66 -2.11
CA GLY A 99 -7.40 18.03 -1.63
C GLY A 99 -6.79 18.12 -0.24
N ASP A 100 -7.19 17.24 0.68
CA ASP A 100 -6.81 17.31 2.11
C ASP A 100 -6.16 16.03 2.65
N ARG A 101 -6.03 14.99 1.82
CA ARG A 101 -5.44 13.68 2.18
C ARG A 101 -6.21 12.93 3.27
N THR A 102 -7.45 13.30 3.55
CA THR A 102 -8.30 12.53 4.47
C THR A 102 -8.60 11.16 3.87
N VAL A 103 -8.51 10.11 4.70
CA VAL A 103 -8.76 8.73 4.30
C VAL A 103 -10.04 8.27 4.96
N VAL A 104 -11.04 7.96 4.13
CA VAL A 104 -12.29 7.36 4.54
C VAL A 104 -12.30 5.92 4.05
N ALA A 105 -12.31 4.98 5.00
CA ALA A 105 -12.70 3.61 4.71
C ALA A 105 -14.22 3.48 4.86
N PRO A 106 -14.88 2.55 4.15
CA PRO A 106 -16.25 2.21 4.45
C PRO A 106 -16.28 1.79 5.92
N VAL A 107 -17.04 2.52 6.74
CA VAL A 107 -17.25 2.19 8.14
C VAL A 107 -18.11 0.94 8.15
N ILE A 108 -17.46 -0.22 8.15
CA ILE A 108 -18.15 -1.50 8.29
C ILE A 108 -17.79 -2.09 9.64
N TYR A 109 -18.37 -1.50 10.69
CA TYR A 109 -18.40 -2.13 12.01
C TYR A 109 -18.95 -3.55 11.83
N LYS A 110 -18.14 -4.56 12.20
CA LYS A 110 -18.37 -6.01 12.07
C LYS A 110 -18.24 -6.67 10.68
N ASN A 111 -18.00 -5.94 9.58
CA ASN A 111 -17.83 -6.59 8.27
C ASN A 111 -16.40 -6.48 7.74
N ARG A 112 -15.87 -7.64 7.38
CA ARG A 112 -14.50 -7.82 6.88
C ARG A 112 -14.43 -7.39 5.41
N VAL A 113 -13.42 -6.61 5.05
CA VAL A 113 -13.19 -6.17 3.66
C VAL A 113 -12.51 -7.25 2.81
N ALA A 114 -11.78 -8.15 3.47
CA ALA A 114 -11.14 -9.30 2.88
C ALA A 114 -11.09 -10.44 3.89
N ASP A 115 -11.14 -11.66 3.37
CA ASP A 115 -11.04 -12.89 4.16
C ASP A 115 -10.11 -13.88 3.46
N CYS A 116 -9.18 -14.46 4.20
CA CYS A 116 -8.19 -15.39 3.69
C CYS A 116 -8.09 -16.60 4.60
N VAL A 117 -8.09 -17.79 4.01
CA VAL A 117 -7.89 -19.05 4.73
C VAL A 117 -6.67 -19.76 4.18
N ARG A 118 -5.85 -20.34 5.06
CA ARG A 118 -4.70 -21.14 4.66
C ARG A 118 -5.14 -22.55 4.29
N ASN A 119 -4.88 -22.92 3.05
CA ASN A 119 -5.02 -24.27 2.53
C ASN A 119 -3.64 -24.93 2.47
N GLU A 120 -3.49 -26.12 3.07
CA GLU A 120 -2.20 -26.82 3.19
C GLU A 120 -1.52 -27.09 1.84
N ALA A 121 -2.28 -27.29 0.76
CA ALA A 121 -1.75 -27.57 -0.58
C ALA A 121 -1.55 -26.32 -1.45
N ALA A 122 -2.31 -25.24 -1.21
CA ALA A 122 -2.38 -24.07 -2.10
C ALA A 122 -1.90 -22.76 -1.47
N GLY A 123 -1.48 -22.76 -0.20
CA GLY A 123 -1.13 -21.55 0.53
C GLY A 123 -2.36 -20.74 0.94
N TRP A 124 -2.28 -19.41 0.93
CA TRP A 124 -3.39 -18.53 1.28
C TRP A 124 -4.39 -18.39 0.14
N THR A 125 -5.66 -18.73 0.40
CA THR A 125 -6.77 -18.48 -0.53
C THR A 125 -7.63 -17.35 0.00
N CYS A 126 -7.76 -16.27 -0.78
CA CYS A 126 -8.36 -15.02 -0.35
C CYS A 126 -9.60 -14.64 -1.17
N ARG A 127 -10.48 -13.84 -0.55
CA ARG A 127 -11.65 -13.23 -1.19
C ARG A 127 -11.68 -11.74 -0.91
N CYS A 128 -11.79 -10.95 -1.98
CA CYS A 128 -11.90 -9.49 -1.99
C CYS A 128 -13.22 -9.13 -2.67
N PRO A 129 -14.35 -9.22 -1.96
CA PRO A 129 -15.66 -8.99 -2.54
C PRO A 129 -15.75 -7.61 -3.19
N MET A 130 -16.41 -7.56 -4.35
CA MET A 130 -16.72 -6.32 -5.06
C MET A 130 -18.12 -5.83 -4.67
N GLY A 131 -18.34 -4.52 -4.70
CA GLY A 131 -19.64 -3.92 -4.39
C GLY A 131 -19.49 -2.54 -3.74
N ASN A 132 -20.57 -1.77 -3.72
CA ASN A 132 -20.67 -0.52 -2.96
C ASN A 132 -21.99 -0.51 -2.15
N PRO A 133 -21.97 -0.83 -0.84
CA PRO A 133 -20.80 -1.27 -0.06
C PRO A 133 -20.31 -2.66 -0.49
N PRO A 134 -19.04 -3.02 -0.22
CA PRO A 134 -18.53 -4.35 -0.50
C PRO A 134 -19.39 -5.42 0.21
N ALA A 135 -19.78 -6.48 -0.51
CA ALA A 135 -20.46 -7.61 0.10
C ALA A 135 -19.54 -8.29 1.14
N LEU A 136 -20.11 -9.02 2.09
CA LEU A 136 -19.31 -9.87 2.98
C LEU A 136 -18.60 -10.97 2.17
N PRO A 137 -17.33 -11.27 2.48
CA PRO A 137 -16.65 -12.38 1.82
C PRO A 137 -17.38 -13.69 2.15
N THR A 138 -17.76 -14.43 1.11
CA THR A 138 -18.26 -15.80 1.28
C THR A 138 -17.13 -16.71 1.74
N GLN A 139 -17.41 -17.62 2.67
CA GLN A 139 -16.41 -18.58 3.14
C GLN A 139 -15.76 -19.35 1.98
N VAL A 140 -14.45 -19.56 2.07
CA VAL A 140 -13.72 -20.43 1.15
C VAL A 140 -14.10 -21.88 1.48
N ALA A 141 -14.66 -22.62 0.52
CA ALA A 141 -14.90 -24.05 0.69
C ALA A 141 -13.57 -24.79 0.78
N LEU A 142 -13.38 -25.59 1.83
CA LEU A 142 -12.16 -26.37 2.08
C LEU A 142 -12.50 -27.85 2.03
N ASN A 143 -11.59 -28.63 1.45
CA ASN A 143 -11.84 -30.03 1.08
C ASN A 143 -11.76 -30.99 2.28
N ASP A 144 -11.16 -30.55 3.39
CA ASP A 144 -11.10 -31.28 4.66
C ASP A 144 -11.13 -30.26 5.80
N ALA A 145 -12.13 -30.33 6.68
CA ALA A 145 -12.24 -29.50 7.87
C ALA A 145 -11.28 -30.04 8.94
N GLN A 146 -9.98 -29.74 8.83
CA GLN A 146 -9.07 -29.95 9.95
C GLN A 146 -9.23 -28.81 10.97
N ASN A 147 -9.26 -29.15 12.25
CA ASN A 147 -9.47 -28.24 13.40
C ASN A 147 -8.38 -27.17 13.61
N LEU A 148 -7.45 -27.00 12.67
CA LEU A 148 -6.33 -26.07 12.77
C LEU A 148 -5.96 -25.44 11.42
N GLN A 149 -6.96 -24.86 10.75
CA GLN A 149 -6.77 -24.12 9.51
C GLN A 149 -6.77 -22.62 9.81
N PRO A 150 -5.59 -21.96 9.86
CA PRO A 150 -5.53 -20.56 10.19
C PRO A 150 -6.18 -19.72 9.10
N ARG A 151 -6.88 -18.68 9.54
CA ARG A 151 -7.47 -17.66 8.69
C ARG A 151 -7.15 -16.28 9.23
N PHE A 152 -7.22 -15.28 8.37
CA PHE A 152 -7.28 -13.90 8.80
C PHE A 152 -8.35 -13.16 8.02
N ALA A 153 -8.89 -12.13 8.65
CA ALA A 153 -9.74 -11.19 7.94
C ALA A 153 -9.40 -9.76 8.34
N LEU A 154 -9.66 -8.86 7.40
CA LEU A 154 -9.26 -7.48 7.54
C LEU A 154 -10.46 -6.57 7.73
N SER A 155 -10.26 -5.53 8.51
CA SER A 155 -11.14 -4.36 8.52
C SER A 155 -10.32 -3.08 8.62
N PHE A 156 -10.91 -2.00 8.13
CA PHE A 156 -10.32 -0.67 8.22
C PHE A 156 -11.21 0.20 9.08
N THR A 157 -10.58 1.05 9.89
CA THR A 157 -11.28 2.15 10.56
C THR A 157 -10.56 3.45 10.25
N SER A 158 -11.33 4.51 10.01
CA SER A 158 -10.79 5.85 10.14
C SER A 158 -10.28 6.01 11.56
N ALA A 159 -9.20 6.77 11.77
CA ALA A 159 -8.65 7.05 13.10
C ALA A 159 -9.58 7.98 13.93
N THR A 160 -10.85 7.63 14.07
CA THR A 160 -11.92 8.36 14.78
C THR A 160 -12.73 7.37 15.63
N PRO A 161 -13.37 7.83 16.73
CA PRO A 161 -13.37 7.11 17.99
C PRO A 161 -14.30 5.89 18.01
N GLY A 162 -13.69 4.71 18.19
CA GLY A 162 -14.25 3.65 19.03
C GLY A 162 -13.97 3.95 20.52
N PRO A 163 -14.24 3.02 21.46
CA PRO A 163 -14.12 3.25 22.91
C PRO A 163 -12.68 3.48 23.43
N LEU A 164 -11.68 3.48 22.54
CA LEU A 164 -10.29 3.82 22.81
C LEU A 164 -10.07 5.34 22.65
N PRO A 165 -9.13 5.97 23.37
CA PRO A 165 -8.97 7.42 23.42
C PRO A 165 -8.91 8.02 22.01
N ALA A 166 -9.83 8.96 21.74
CA ALA A 166 -10.05 9.59 20.45
C ALA A 166 -8.73 10.10 19.86
N THR A 167 -8.20 9.38 18.88
CA THR A 167 -7.07 9.84 18.11
C THR A 167 -7.60 10.94 17.18
N VAL A 168 -6.96 12.10 17.16
CA VAL A 168 -7.30 13.15 16.20
C VAL A 168 -7.09 12.56 14.80
N PRO A 169 -8.07 12.62 13.88
CA PRO A 169 -7.89 12.10 12.52
C PRO A 169 -6.71 12.79 11.86
N ARG A 170 -5.65 12.03 11.58
CA ARG A 170 -4.44 12.50 10.91
C ARG A 170 -4.58 12.23 9.41
N PRO A 171 -4.47 13.25 8.54
CA PRO A 171 -4.50 13.05 7.10
C PRO A 171 -3.45 12.03 6.65
N GLY A 172 -3.88 11.11 5.78
CA GLY A 172 -3.01 10.07 5.21
C GLY A 172 -2.70 8.91 6.15
N ILE A 173 -3.35 8.80 7.32
CA ILE A 173 -3.21 7.66 8.22
C ILE A 173 -4.54 6.90 8.29
N ILE A 174 -4.44 5.57 8.23
CA ILE A 174 -5.57 4.65 8.38
C ILE A 174 -5.20 3.55 9.36
N ARG A 175 -6.16 3.08 10.14
CA ARG A 175 -5.98 1.93 11.01
C ARG A 175 -6.46 0.67 10.32
N LEU A 176 -5.56 -0.31 10.24
CA LEU A 176 -5.85 -1.66 9.81
C LEU A 176 -6.00 -2.55 11.05
N ILE A 177 -7.07 -3.34 11.06
CA ILE A 177 -7.30 -4.39 12.05
C ILE A 177 -7.27 -5.71 11.29
N SER A 178 -6.34 -6.57 11.67
CA SER A 178 -6.23 -7.94 11.18
C SER A 178 -6.65 -8.89 12.28
N GLU A 179 -7.73 -9.62 12.06
CA GLU A 179 -8.24 -10.61 12.99
C GLU A 179 -7.83 -11.99 12.51
N GLY A 180 -6.96 -12.65 13.28
CA GLY A 180 -6.49 -14.00 13.01
C GLY A 180 -7.28 -15.02 13.83
N CYS A 181 -7.56 -16.17 13.23
CA CYS A 181 -8.28 -17.25 13.89
C CYS A 181 -7.64 -18.59 13.53
N SER A 182 -7.59 -19.50 14.50
CA SER A 182 -6.98 -20.84 14.34
C SER A 182 -7.88 -21.86 13.63
N SER A 183 -9.15 -21.53 13.37
CA SER A 183 -10.12 -22.37 12.64
C SER A 183 -10.52 -21.73 11.31
N SER A 184 -10.99 -22.54 10.36
CA SER A 184 -11.47 -22.08 9.06
C SER A 184 -12.91 -21.55 9.07
N GLY A 185 -13.73 -21.93 10.06
CA GLY A 185 -15.15 -21.52 10.15
C GLY A 185 -15.31 -20.05 10.52
N SER A 186 -15.99 -19.24 9.71
CA SER A 186 -16.19 -17.81 10.01
C SER A 186 -17.10 -17.58 11.22
N ALA A 187 -18.14 -18.39 11.40
CA ALA A 187 -19.02 -18.30 12.58
C ALA A 187 -18.25 -18.57 13.88
N GLU A 188 -17.31 -19.50 13.84
CA GLU A 188 -16.40 -19.89 14.93
C GLU A 188 -15.28 -18.88 15.19
N CYS A 189 -15.27 -17.72 14.52
CA CYS A 189 -14.29 -16.66 14.72
C CYS A 189 -14.95 -15.28 14.95
N ILE A 190 -16.27 -15.17 14.72
CA ILE A 190 -17.01 -13.88 14.71
C ILE A 190 -17.77 -13.62 16.02
N GLU A 191 -18.24 -14.65 16.73
CA GLU A 191 -19.13 -14.47 17.90
C GLU A 191 -18.44 -14.76 19.23
N SER A 192 -17.53 -13.88 19.66
CA SER A 192 -16.78 -13.98 20.94
C SER A 192 -17.67 -14.32 22.15
N ASP A 193 -18.93 -13.90 22.12
CA ASP A 193 -19.88 -14.03 23.22
C ASP A 193 -20.38 -15.48 23.44
N ASN A 194 -20.23 -16.37 22.45
CA ASN A 194 -20.66 -17.78 22.52
C ASN A 194 -19.50 -18.79 22.70
N PHE A 195 -18.24 -18.34 22.74
CA PHE A 195 -17.06 -19.22 22.72
C PHE A 195 -16.77 -19.99 24.00
N ALA A 196 -17.32 -19.58 25.14
CA ALA A 196 -16.75 -19.96 26.43
C ALA A 196 -16.94 -21.44 26.84
N VAL A 197 -17.59 -22.30 26.05
CA VAL A 197 -17.91 -23.68 26.51
C VAL A 197 -17.59 -24.81 25.52
N GLN A 198 -17.54 -24.59 24.20
CA GLN A 198 -17.50 -25.74 23.24
C GLN A 198 -16.45 -25.71 22.12
N ALA A 199 -15.86 -24.57 21.77
CA ALA A 199 -14.92 -24.48 20.65
C ALA A 199 -13.49 -24.23 21.13
N SER A 200 -12.59 -25.20 20.93
CA SER A 200 -11.15 -25.05 21.16
C SER A 200 -10.51 -24.20 20.04
N VAL A 201 -10.78 -22.89 20.03
CA VAL A 201 -10.35 -21.94 18.99
C VAL A 201 -9.59 -20.78 19.65
N GLY A 202 -8.42 -20.46 19.11
CA GLY A 202 -7.70 -19.21 19.36
C GLY A 202 -8.08 -18.13 18.36
N VAL A 203 -8.27 -16.91 18.86
CA VAL A 203 -8.52 -15.67 18.10
C VAL A 203 -7.52 -14.62 18.59
N SER A 204 -6.97 -13.83 17.68
CA SER A 204 -6.09 -12.70 17.99
C SER A 204 -6.45 -11.48 17.11
N LEU A 205 -6.31 -10.27 17.66
CA LEU A 205 -6.56 -9.02 16.97
C LEU A 205 -5.30 -8.16 16.90
N VAL A 206 -4.68 -8.13 15.73
CA VAL A 206 -3.55 -7.24 15.49
C VAL A 206 -4.02 -5.92 14.89
N THR A 207 -3.76 -4.82 15.60
CA THR A 207 -4.06 -3.47 15.13
C THR A 207 -2.78 -2.73 14.77
N VAL A 208 -2.76 -2.10 13.58
CA VAL A 208 -1.64 -1.27 13.12
C VAL A 208 -2.14 0.00 12.44
N ASP A 209 -1.39 1.09 12.59
CA ASP A 209 -1.63 2.29 11.80
C ASP A 209 -0.73 2.27 10.56
N LEU A 210 -1.32 2.53 9.40
CA LEU A 210 -0.65 2.65 8.12
C LEU A 210 -0.66 4.11 7.68
N ALA A 211 0.50 4.63 7.28
CA ALA A 211 0.63 5.96 6.72
C ALA A 211 0.89 5.88 5.22
N LEU A 212 0.19 6.70 4.44
CA LEU A 212 0.48 6.90 3.02
C LEU A 212 1.72 7.76 2.89
N LEU A 213 2.83 7.24 2.39
CA LEU A 213 3.97 8.03 1.93
C LEU A 213 3.66 8.56 0.53
N SER A 214 3.63 9.88 0.39
CA SER A 214 3.28 10.57 -0.87
C SER A 214 4.23 10.23 -2.03
N ALA A 215 3.69 10.13 -3.24
CA ALA A 215 4.49 10.01 -4.47
C ALA A 215 5.27 11.29 -4.79
N LEU A 216 4.73 12.46 -4.42
CA LEU A 216 5.30 13.77 -4.71
C LEU A 216 5.10 14.69 -3.50
N LYS A 217 6.14 14.77 -2.66
CA LYS A 217 6.05 15.44 -1.35
C LYS A 217 5.80 16.94 -1.47
N ASN A 218 6.52 17.59 -2.38
CA ASN A 218 6.44 19.01 -2.68
C ASN A 218 6.14 19.14 -4.17
N PRO A 219 4.87 19.29 -4.59
CA PRO A 219 4.57 19.47 -6.00
C PRO A 219 5.18 20.78 -6.54
N PRO A 220 5.72 20.78 -7.76
CA PRO A 220 6.21 22.02 -8.38
C PRO A 220 5.06 23.00 -8.61
N ALA A 221 5.38 24.30 -8.59
CA ALA A 221 4.41 25.35 -8.89
C ALA A 221 4.34 25.69 -10.39
N THR A 222 5.23 25.14 -11.21
CA THR A 222 5.31 25.43 -12.65
C THR A 222 5.05 24.17 -13.47
N PRO A 223 4.51 24.30 -14.70
CA PRO A 223 4.45 23.20 -15.65
C PRO A 223 5.84 22.72 -16.06
N LEU A 224 6.85 23.61 -16.05
CA LEU A 224 8.23 23.28 -16.39
C LEU A 224 9.21 23.78 -15.33
N THR A 225 10.04 22.86 -14.84
CA THR A 225 11.20 23.15 -13.99
C THR A 225 12.42 22.47 -14.56
N LEU A 226 13.51 23.22 -14.77
CA LEU A 226 14.77 22.64 -15.25
C LEU A 226 16.02 23.27 -14.64
N THR A 227 17.11 22.52 -14.65
CA THR A 227 18.41 22.99 -14.17
C THR A 227 19.43 23.25 -15.29
N GLY A 228 19.21 22.73 -16.50
CA GLY A 228 20.08 22.92 -17.65
C GLY A 228 19.64 24.03 -18.62
N ALA A 229 20.29 24.09 -19.78
CA ALA A 229 19.96 25.03 -20.85
C ALA A 229 18.69 24.61 -21.61
N MET A 230 18.04 25.56 -22.26
CA MET A 230 16.80 25.33 -23.01
C MET A 230 16.96 25.76 -24.47
N SER A 231 16.74 24.83 -25.40
CA SER A 231 16.74 25.10 -26.84
C SER A 231 15.42 24.65 -27.44
N LEU A 232 14.53 25.61 -27.69
CA LEU A 232 13.23 25.36 -28.28
C LEU A 232 13.31 25.63 -29.78
N GLY A 233 12.68 24.76 -30.58
CA GLY A 233 12.58 24.93 -32.02
C GLY A 233 11.72 26.15 -32.41
N ALA A 234 11.56 26.38 -33.71
CA ALA A 234 10.86 27.56 -34.24
C ALA A 234 9.41 27.73 -33.75
N SER A 235 8.73 26.65 -33.40
CA SER A 235 7.37 26.68 -32.83
C SER A 235 7.33 27.01 -31.34
N GLY A 236 8.46 26.99 -30.64
CA GLY A 236 8.53 27.11 -29.19
C GLY A 236 7.85 25.97 -28.43
N ILE A 237 7.73 26.13 -27.11
CA ILE A 237 6.96 25.26 -26.23
C ILE A 237 5.80 26.06 -25.63
N GLY A 238 4.61 25.48 -25.60
CA GLY A 238 3.46 26.10 -24.95
C GLY A 238 3.50 25.83 -23.47
N LEU A 239 3.45 26.88 -22.65
CA LEU A 239 3.38 26.77 -21.19
C LEU A 239 2.10 27.46 -20.72
N HIS A 240 1.26 26.71 -20.05
CA HIS A 240 -0.06 27.16 -19.63
C HIS A 240 -0.24 26.89 -18.13
N ASN A 241 -0.46 27.94 -17.33
CA ASN A 241 -0.76 27.83 -15.91
C ASN A 241 -1.74 28.91 -15.47
N ALA A 242 -3.01 28.52 -15.36
CA ALA A 242 -4.07 29.37 -14.83
C ALA A 242 -4.38 29.09 -13.35
N ALA A 243 -3.55 28.32 -12.64
CA ALA A 243 -3.82 27.94 -11.25
C ALA A 243 -3.38 29.06 -10.27
N PRO A 244 -4.31 29.62 -9.47
CA PRO A 244 -3.98 30.71 -8.53
C PRO A 244 -3.03 30.27 -7.41
N ARG A 245 -3.13 29.01 -6.95
CA ARG A 245 -2.29 28.46 -5.88
C ARG A 245 -0.79 28.45 -6.24
N SER A 246 -0.48 28.37 -7.53
CA SER A 246 0.89 28.43 -8.06
C SER A 246 1.28 29.80 -8.62
N ASN A 247 0.47 30.84 -8.37
CA ASN A 247 0.65 32.19 -8.91
C ASN A 247 0.76 32.24 -10.45
N GLY A 248 0.24 31.23 -11.16
CA GLY A 248 0.34 31.15 -12.63
C GLY A 248 1.76 31.08 -13.19
N LEU A 249 2.76 30.65 -12.39
CA LEU A 249 4.14 30.55 -12.84
C LEU A 249 4.29 29.48 -13.94
N LEU A 250 4.99 29.82 -15.02
CA LEU A 250 5.13 28.98 -16.21
C LEU A 250 6.46 28.22 -16.24
N LEU A 251 7.53 28.86 -15.77
CA LEU A 251 8.87 28.31 -15.82
C LEU A 251 9.63 28.65 -14.54
N SER A 252 10.37 27.69 -14.01
CA SER A 252 11.50 27.94 -13.10
C SER A 252 12.76 27.27 -13.66
N SER A 253 13.80 28.07 -13.89
CA SER A 253 15.07 27.62 -14.46
C SER A 253 16.22 28.01 -13.54
N ALA A 254 17.15 27.07 -13.32
CA ALA A 254 18.39 27.36 -12.60
C ALA A 254 19.31 28.31 -13.38
N LEU A 255 19.26 28.27 -14.71
CA LEU A 255 20.09 29.11 -15.58
C LEU A 255 19.37 30.40 -15.97
N GLY A 256 20.15 31.43 -16.27
CA GLY A 256 19.66 32.71 -16.77
C GLY A 256 19.06 32.61 -18.17
N SER A 257 18.30 33.65 -18.55
CA SER A 257 17.57 33.71 -19.83
C SER A 257 18.47 33.66 -21.09
N SER A 258 19.76 34.00 -20.98
CA SER A 258 20.73 33.89 -22.08
C SER A 258 21.00 32.44 -22.52
N GLN A 259 20.71 31.47 -21.66
CA GLN A 259 20.82 30.04 -21.93
C GLN A 259 19.50 29.44 -22.44
N THR A 260 18.54 30.31 -22.82
CA THR A 260 17.24 29.93 -23.34
C THR A 260 17.04 30.53 -24.72
N SER A 261 16.60 29.70 -25.68
CA SER A 261 16.31 30.11 -27.06
C SER A 261 14.98 29.54 -27.54
N GLY A 262 14.30 30.27 -28.44
CA GLY A 262 13.09 29.80 -29.12
C GLY A 262 11.79 29.87 -28.31
N LEU A 263 11.74 30.63 -27.21
CA LEU A 263 10.47 30.90 -26.51
C LEU A 263 9.55 31.76 -27.38
N ASP A 264 8.30 31.33 -27.51
CA ASP A 264 7.23 32.06 -28.20
C ASP A 264 6.21 32.57 -27.18
N GLU A 265 6.14 33.89 -27.02
CA GLU A 265 5.21 34.54 -26.07
C GLU A 265 3.74 34.25 -26.36
N THR A 266 3.39 34.01 -27.62
CA THR A 266 2.00 33.77 -28.02
C THR A 266 1.47 32.44 -27.45
N ARG A 267 2.36 31.59 -26.96
CA ARG A 267 2.07 30.28 -26.38
C ARG A 267 2.35 30.24 -24.87
N LEU A 268 2.48 31.39 -24.23
CA LEU A 268 2.65 31.52 -22.79
C LEU A 268 1.38 32.07 -22.15
N GLU A 269 0.65 31.23 -21.44
CA GLU A 269 -0.62 31.59 -20.80
C GLU A 269 -0.52 31.47 -19.29
N SER A 270 -0.48 32.62 -18.60
CA SER A 270 -0.51 32.70 -17.13
C SER A 270 -1.92 33.06 -16.64
N LEU A 271 -2.03 33.52 -15.39
CA LEU A 271 -3.26 34.08 -14.84
C LEU A 271 -3.77 35.24 -15.70
N PRO A 272 -5.11 35.43 -15.79
CA PRO A 272 -5.69 36.58 -16.48
C PRO A 272 -5.08 37.90 -16.00
N GLY A 273 -4.53 38.68 -16.93
CA GLY A 273 -3.86 39.96 -16.64
C GLY A 273 -2.36 39.88 -16.39
N THR A 274 -1.77 38.68 -16.29
CA THR A 274 -0.31 38.50 -16.17
C THR A 274 0.29 38.13 -17.54
N PRO A 275 1.12 38.99 -18.15
CA PRO A 275 1.85 38.64 -19.37
C PRO A 275 2.75 37.42 -19.15
N GLY A 276 2.78 36.49 -20.10
CA GLY A 276 3.52 35.23 -19.98
C GLY A 276 4.99 35.41 -19.60
N ARG A 277 5.67 36.45 -20.12
CA ARG A 277 7.06 36.79 -19.76
C ARG A 277 7.28 37.06 -18.27
N GLN A 278 6.30 37.62 -17.57
CA GLN A 278 6.41 37.94 -16.14
C GLN A 278 6.23 36.69 -15.26
N ALA A 279 5.68 35.62 -15.83
CA ALA A 279 5.49 34.34 -15.16
C ALA A 279 6.66 33.36 -15.39
N LEU A 280 7.78 33.83 -15.95
CA LEU A 280 9.01 33.05 -16.13
C LEU A 280 10.03 33.45 -15.07
N ILE A 281 10.50 32.47 -14.30
CA ILE A 281 11.62 32.65 -13.36
C ILE A 281 12.86 32.05 -13.98
N PHE A 282 13.82 32.92 -14.27
CA PHE A 282 15.18 32.54 -14.66
C PHE A 282 16.14 32.80 -13.50
N ASP A 283 17.27 32.11 -13.49
CA ASP A 283 18.30 32.23 -12.46
C ASP A 283 17.78 31.94 -11.03
N ASP A 284 16.86 30.98 -10.89
CA ASP A 284 16.21 30.67 -9.62
C ASP A 284 17.23 30.14 -8.60
N PRO A 285 17.48 30.86 -7.48
CA PRO A 285 18.46 30.45 -6.47
C PRO A 285 18.05 29.15 -5.77
N SER A 286 16.76 28.81 -5.74
CA SER A 286 16.28 27.55 -5.14
C SER A 286 16.68 26.33 -5.94
N LEU A 287 17.00 26.50 -7.23
CA LEU A 287 17.49 25.45 -8.13
C LEU A 287 19.02 25.43 -8.27
N LYS A 288 19.72 26.21 -7.44
CA LYS A 288 21.19 26.27 -7.40
C LYS A 288 21.75 25.70 -6.11
N ASN A 289 23.01 25.29 -6.17
CA ASN A 289 23.84 24.97 -5.02
C ASN A 289 24.41 26.27 -4.42
N PRO A 290 24.94 26.24 -3.17
CA PRO A 290 25.54 27.42 -2.54
C PRO A 290 26.72 28.04 -3.31
N ASP A 291 27.37 27.26 -4.18
CA ASP A 291 28.45 27.71 -5.07
C ASP A 291 27.94 28.38 -6.37
N GLY A 292 26.62 28.50 -6.54
CA GLY A 292 25.97 29.09 -7.71
C GLY A 292 25.80 28.14 -8.90
N THR A 293 26.29 26.89 -8.80
CA THR A 293 26.06 25.87 -9.83
C THR A 293 24.61 25.38 -9.80
N ALA A 294 24.07 24.93 -10.94
CA ALA A 294 22.75 24.33 -10.98
C ALA A 294 22.71 23.02 -10.19
N LYS A 295 21.59 22.72 -9.53
CA LYS A 295 21.40 21.44 -8.82
C LYS A 295 21.53 20.27 -9.79
N ASP A 296 22.19 19.22 -9.32
CA ASP A 296 22.19 17.94 -10.01
C ASP A 296 20.84 17.23 -9.85
N GLY A 297 20.65 16.13 -10.56
CA GLY A 297 19.40 15.38 -10.51
C GLY A 297 19.07 14.81 -9.14
N GLU A 298 20.07 14.49 -8.31
CA GLU A 298 19.84 14.03 -6.94
C GLU A 298 19.28 15.16 -6.06
N ALA A 299 19.90 16.34 -6.07
CA ALA A 299 19.45 17.47 -5.28
C ALA A 299 18.08 17.98 -5.75
N LEU A 300 17.84 18.01 -7.06
CA LEU A 300 16.54 18.35 -7.64
C LEU A 300 15.47 17.35 -7.23
N PHE A 301 15.76 16.05 -7.32
CA PHE A 301 14.82 15.00 -6.92
C PHE A 301 14.48 15.08 -5.44
N ARG A 302 15.48 15.24 -4.57
CA ARG A 302 15.26 15.37 -3.12
C ARG A 302 14.37 16.56 -2.76
N MET A 303 14.46 17.67 -3.50
CA MET A 303 13.65 18.86 -3.29
C MET A 303 12.15 18.60 -3.50
N PHE A 304 11.78 17.92 -4.58
CA PHE A 304 10.36 17.66 -4.94
C PHE A 304 9.80 16.38 -4.32
N PHE A 305 10.60 15.32 -4.23
CA PHE A 305 10.17 14.01 -3.75
C PHE A 305 10.41 13.81 -2.24
N GLY A 306 11.25 14.64 -1.61
CA GLY A 306 11.50 14.64 -0.17
C GLY A 306 12.39 13.51 0.35
N MET A 307 12.98 12.70 -0.54
CA MET A 307 13.92 11.61 -0.23
C MET A 307 14.90 11.40 -1.38
N SER A 308 15.96 10.62 -1.17
CA SER A 308 16.94 10.31 -2.23
C SER A 308 16.33 9.44 -3.32
N ARG A 309 16.90 9.47 -4.53
CA ARG A 309 16.48 8.57 -5.62
C ARG A 309 16.59 7.10 -5.21
N ALA A 310 17.68 6.73 -4.54
CA ALA A 310 17.91 5.37 -4.06
C ALA A 310 16.82 4.90 -3.08
N SER A 311 16.44 5.73 -2.09
CA SER A 311 15.36 5.38 -1.17
C SER A 311 14.00 5.38 -1.85
N TYR A 312 13.76 6.31 -2.78
CA TYR A 312 12.51 6.38 -3.51
C TYR A 312 12.26 5.13 -4.36
N ARG A 313 13.31 4.59 -4.97
CA ARG A 313 13.26 3.39 -5.80
C ARG A 313 12.77 2.14 -5.07
N GLU A 314 12.91 2.10 -3.75
CA GLU A 314 12.50 0.97 -2.89
C GLU A 314 11.04 1.10 -2.39
N GLN A 315 10.29 2.10 -2.86
CA GLN A 315 8.89 2.26 -2.50
C GLN A 315 8.01 1.10 -3.00
N ALA A 316 7.19 0.54 -2.12
CA ALA A 316 6.38 -0.65 -2.41
C ALA A 316 5.36 -0.47 -3.54
N ALA A 317 4.80 0.73 -3.73
CA ALA A 317 3.85 1.00 -4.80
C ALA A 317 4.51 1.41 -6.13
N LEU A 318 5.84 1.62 -6.14
CA LEU A 318 6.60 1.97 -7.33
C LEU A 318 6.80 0.73 -8.20
N ARG A 319 6.59 0.88 -9.52
CA ARG A 319 6.80 -0.20 -10.48
C ARG A 319 8.04 0.10 -11.30
N ARG A 320 9.05 -0.75 -11.17
CA ARG A 320 10.21 -0.75 -12.05
C ARG A 320 9.80 -1.31 -13.40
N ILE A 321 9.95 -0.51 -14.46
CA ILE A 321 9.56 -0.85 -15.81
C ILE A 321 10.82 -1.04 -16.63
N GLY A 322 11.02 -2.27 -17.11
CA GLY A 322 12.05 -2.57 -18.10
C GLY A 322 11.56 -2.16 -19.48
N CYS A 323 12.11 -1.08 -20.02
CA CYS A 323 11.79 -0.64 -21.38
C CYS A 323 12.53 -1.50 -22.42
N PRO A 324 11.85 -1.94 -23.50
CA PRO A 324 12.54 -2.55 -24.63
C PRO A 324 13.39 -1.50 -25.35
N ALA A 325 14.35 -1.96 -26.15
CA ALA A 325 15.15 -1.06 -26.97
C ALA A 325 14.25 -0.28 -27.96
N GLY A 326 14.37 1.05 -27.94
CA GLY A 326 13.74 1.94 -28.92
C GLY A 326 12.43 2.60 -28.47
N ASP A 327 11.44 1.86 -27.94
CA ASP A 327 10.14 2.46 -27.57
C ASP A 327 9.50 1.83 -26.32
N CYS A 328 9.41 2.61 -25.26
CA CYS A 328 8.83 2.21 -23.98
C CYS A 328 7.34 2.54 -23.85
N GLY A 329 6.77 3.30 -24.79
CA GLY A 329 5.38 3.77 -24.69
C GLY A 329 4.36 2.65 -24.47
N PRO A 330 4.36 1.55 -25.27
CA PRO A 330 3.41 0.47 -25.09
C PRO A 330 3.55 -0.26 -23.74
N THR A 331 4.79 -0.41 -23.24
CA THR A 331 5.06 -1.02 -21.94
C THR A 331 4.55 -0.16 -20.79
N LEU A 332 4.75 1.16 -20.89
CA LEU A 332 4.19 2.13 -19.92
C LEU A 332 2.67 2.12 -19.93
N GLN A 333 2.05 2.07 -21.11
CA GLN A 333 0.60 1.98 -21.26
C GLN A 333 0.06 0.70 -20.61
N GLN A 334 0.66 -0.45 -20.90
CA GLN A 334 0.27 -1.72 -20.29
C GLN A 334 0.38 -1.69 -18.77
N ALA A 335 1.46 -1.11 -18.22
CA ALA A 335 1.63 -0.97 -16.79
C ALA A 335 0.56 -0.03 -16.18
N TYR A 336 0.26 1.07 -16.85
CA TYR A 336 -0.78 2.01 -16.44
C TYR A 336 -2.17 1.35 -16.43
N ASP A 337 -2.50 0.63 -17.49
CA ASP A 337 -3.77 -0.09 -17.66
C ASP A 337 -3.93 -1.18 -16.60
N ALA A 338 -2.82 -1.85 -16.23
CA ALA A 338 -2.78 -2.81 -15.14
C ALA A 338 -2.96 -2.16 -13.75
N GLY A 339 -2.84 -0.83 -13.63
CA GLY A 339 -3.06 -0.08 -12.39
C GLY A 339 -1.81 0.57 -11.80
N ALA A 340 -0.67 0.55 -12.49
CA ALA A 340 0.51 1.29 -12.04
C ALA A 340 0.24 2.81 -12.11
N ARG A 341 0.67 3.52 -11.07
CA ARG A 341 0.59 4.99 -10.99
C ARG A 341 1.95 5.65 -10.81
N MET A 342 2.94 4.89 -10.36
CA MET A 342 4.32 5.34 -10.22
C MET A 342 5.21 4.36 -10.98
N ALA A 343 5.93 4.89 -11.98
CA ALA A 343 6.83 4.14 -12.83
C ALA A 343 8.27 4.63 -12.63
N TRP A 344 9.19 3.67 -12.47
CA TRP A 344 10.63 3.91 -12.44
C TRP A 344 11.29 3.21 -13.62
N ILE A 345 12.05 3.98 -14.40
CA ILE A 345 12.83 3.48 -15.52
C ILE A 345 14.30 3.58 -15.13
N ASP A 346 14.96 2.44 -15.07
CA ASP A 346 16.41 2.38 -14.86
C ASP A 346 17.11 2.76 -16.19
N GLY A 347 17.73 3.94 -16.25
CA GLY A 347 18.45 4.42 -17.42
C GLY A 347 17.62 5.28 -18.40
N PRO A 348 18.00 5.34 -19.69
CA PRO A 348 17.36 6.21 -20.66
C PRO A 348 15.94 5.73 -21.02
N LEU A 349 15.04 6.69 -21.25
CA LEU A 349 13.66 6.45 -21.64
C LEU A 349 13.42 7.00 -23.04
N THR A 350 13.02 6.14 -23.97
CA THR A 350 12.58 6.56 -25.31
C THR A 350 11.11 6.21 -25.51
N ILE A 351 10.30 7.15 -26.00
CA ILE A 351 8.90 6.92 -26.38
C ILE A 351 8.71 7.42 -27.81
N ASN A 352 8.36 6.51 -28.72
CA ASN A 352 8.08 6.82 -30.13
C ASN A 352 6.59 6.65 -30.49
N SER A 353 5.87 5.82 -29.71
CA SER A 353 4.45 5.59 -29.92
C SER A 353 3.59 6.77 -29.43
N ASN A 354 2.47 7.00 -30.12
CA ASN A 354 1.38 7.83 -29.61
C ASN A 354 0.62 7.08 -28.51
N VAL A 355 0.97 7.36 -27.25
CA VAL A 355 0.33 6.77 -26.06
C VAL A 355 -0.31 7.84 -25.20
N THR A 356 -1.35 7.44 -24.44
CA THR A 356 -2.03 8.30 -23.46
C THR A 356 -1.85 7.74 -22.07
N LEU A 357 -0.89 8.31 -21.34
CA LEU A 357 -0.49 7.87 -20.02
C LEU A 357 -1.15 8.77 -18.96
N GLY A 358 -1.87 8.18 -18.02
CA GLY A 358 -2.54 8.96 -16.96
C GLY A 358 -3.92 9.50 -17.34
N ALA A 359 -4.66 9.90 -16.32
CA ALA A 359 -5.95 10.58 -16.41
C ALA A 359 -6.10 11.55 -15.23
N ASP A 360 -7.03 12.50 -15.30
CA ASP A 360 -7.16 13.57 -14.31
C ASP A 360 -7.40 13.05 -12.87
N THR A 361 -8.12 11.92 -12.73
CA THR A 361 -8.40 11.26 -11.43
C THR A 361 -7.43 10.13 -11.10
N SER A 362 -6.52 9.79 -12.01
CA SER A 362 -5.54 8.71 -11.86
C SER A 362 -4.27 9.06 -12.64
N PRO A 363 -3.55 10.11 -12.24
CA PRO A 363 -2.36 10.54 -12.95
C PRO A 363 -1.23 9.54 -12.82
N MET A 364 -0.27 9.63 -13.74
CA MET A 364 0.91 8.78 -13.76
C MET A 364 2.16 9.60 -13.46
N LEU A 365 2.92 9.18 -12.46
CA LEU A 365 4.27 9.66 -12.21
C LEU A 365 5.27 8.76 -12.94
N ILE A 366 6.12 9.36 -13.76
CA ILE A 366 7.18 8.68 -14.50
C ILE A 366 8.52 9.26 -14.07
N VAL A 367 9.39 8.42 -13.53
CA VAL A 367 10.75 8.78 -13.15
C VAL A 367 11.73 8.02 -14.05
N ALA A 368 12.42 8.76 -14.92
CA ALA A 368 13.47 8.22 -15.76
C ALA A 368 14.85 8.56 -15.17
N ASP A 369 15.60 7.54 -14.77
CA ASP A 369 16.95 7.68 -14.22
C ASP A 369 18.00 7.80 -15.33
N GLY A 370 17.76 8.69 -16.28
CA GLY A 370 18.60 8.89 -17.46
C GLY A 370 18.06 9.99 -18.38
N ALA A 371 18.59 10.01 -19.61
CA ALA A 371 18.09 10.90 -20.65
C ALA A 371 16.72 10.42 -21.16
N VAL A 372 15.88 11.36 -21.57
CA VAL A 372 14.54 11.09 -22.08
C VAL A 372 14.43 11.58 -23.52
N GLN A 373 14.02 10.70 -24.44
CA GLN A 373 13.68 11.07 -25.81
C GLN A 373 12.20 10.78 -26.07
N LEU A 374 11.44 11.81 -26.41
CA LEU A 374 10.04 11.71 -26.76
C LEU A 374 9.90 12.08 -28.24
N ASN A 375 9.48 11.13 -29.06
CA ASN A 375 9.31 11.31 -30.50
C ASN A 375 7.84 11.07 -30.88
N GLY A 376 7.12 12.15 -31.12
CA GLY A 376 5.74 12.11 -31.62
C GLY A 376 4.69 12.64 -30.64
N PRO A 377 3.41 12.53 -31.04
CA PRO A 377 2.29 13.06 -30.30
C PRO A 377 1.93 12.10 -29.17
N MET A 378 2.53 12.29 -27.99
CA MET A 378 2.12 11.57 -26.78
C MET A 378 1.34 12.49 -25.85
N ARG A 379 0.48 11.90 -25.02
CA ARG A 379 -0.29 12.60 -24.00
C ARG A 379 0.06 12.03 -22.63
N LEU A 380 0.48 12.89 -21.72
CA LEU A 380 0.75 12.52 -20.33
C LEU A 380 -0.07 13.38 -19.39
N THR A 381 -0.91 12.76 -18.57
CA THR A 381 -1.51 13.42 -17.40
C THR A 381 -0.80 12.94 -16.13
N GLY A 382 0.03 13.81 -15.56
CA GLY A 382 0.82 13.51 -14.37
C GLY A 382 2.13 14.28 -14.32
N LEU A 383 3.19 13.62 -13.86
CA LEU A 383 4.50 14.23 -13.72
C LEU A 383 5.57 13.37 -14.39
N LEU A 384 6.43 14.01 -15.19
CA LEU A 384 7.63 13.41 -15.76
C LEU A 384 8.87 13.99 -15.10
N PHE A 385 9.70 13.12 -14.52
CA PHE A 385 11.04 13.47 -14.04
C PHE A 385 12.10 12.84 -14.95
N ALA A 386 13.00 13.67 -15.47
CA ALA A 386 14.18 13.26 -16.23
C ALA A 386 15.45 13.59 -15.44
N ASN A 387 16.23 12.57 -15.09
CA ASN A 387 17.52 12.77 -14.41
C ASN A 387 18.61 13.32 -15.36
N GLY A 388 18.47 13.12 -16.66
CA GLY A 388 19.37 13.63 -17.69
C GLY A 388 18.73 14.69 -18.58
N ASN A 389 19.25 14.82 -19.80
CA ASN A 389 18.68 15.70 -20.83
C ASN A 389 17.34 15.14 -21.31
N LEU A 390 16.44 16.04 -21.72
CA LEU A 390 15.17 15.70 -22.33
C LEU A 390 15.08 16.31 -23.73
N ASP A 391 14.87 15.44 -24.73
CA ASP A 391 14.64 15.83 -26.12
C ASP A 391 13.20 15.45 -26.50
N TRP A 392 12.37 16.43 -26.85
CA TRP A 392 11.00 16.19 -27.31
C TRP A 392 10.80 16.70 -28.73
N SER A 393 10.69 15.79 -29.69
CA SER A 393 10.36 16.09 -31.08
C SER A 393 8.92 15.69 -31.39
N ASN A 394 8.15 16.59 -31.99
CA ASN A 394 6.81 16.31 -32.51
C ASN A 394 6.68 16.87 -33.94
N GLY A 395 7.10 16.08 -34.93
CA GLY A 395 6.90 16.39 -36.35
C GLY A 395 5.51 16.03 -36.87
N SER A 396 4.60 15.56 -36.01
CA SER A 396 3.25 15.14 -36.43
C SER A 396 2.27 16.32 -36.44
N ALA A 397 1.14 16.16 -37.13
CA ALA A 397 0.03 17.11 -37.08
C ALA A 397 -0.84 16.99 -35.80
N MET A 398 -0.55 16.03 -34.93
CA MET A 398 -1.28 15.81 -33.68
C MET A 398 -0.57 16.53 -32.52
N PRO A 399 -1.31 17.06 -31.54
CA PRO A 399 -0.70 17.77 -30.41
C PRO A 399 0.03 16.80 -29.48
N ALA A 400 1.25 17.16 -29.09
CA ALA A 400 1.97 16.54 -28.00
C ALA A 400 1.69 17.33 -26.71
N GLN A 401 1.11 16.68 -25.70
CA GLN A 401 0.57 17.38 -24.53
C GLN A 401 0.99 16.73 -23.22
N LEU A 402 1.41 17.55 -22.25
CA LEU A 402 1.56 17.14 -20.86
C LEU A 402 0.63 17.97 -19.98
N LYS A 403 -0.29 17.30 -19.25
CA LYS A 403 -1.12 17.89 -18.21
C LYS A 403 -0.52 17.58 -16.84
N GLY A 404 0.01 18.57 -16.15
CA GLY A 404 0.70 18.46 -14.88
C GLY A 404 2.04 19.17 -14.91
N ALA A 405 3.14 18.47 -14.62
CA ALA A 405 4.46 19.09 -14.55
C ALA A 405 5.58 18.23 -15.13
N MET A 406 6.63 18.91 -15.59
CA MET A 406 7.86 18.29 -16.08
C MET A 406 9.05 18.84 -15.29
N LEU A 407 9.86 17.91 -14.76
CA LEU A 407 11.08 18.19 -14.02
C LEU A 407 12.28 17.63 -14.80
N VAL A 408 13.23 18.49 -15.19
CA VAL A 408 14.39 18.09 -16.00
C VAL A 408 15.69 18.50 -15.30
N ALA A 409 16.51 17.53 -14.91
CA ALA A 409 17.79 17.79 -14.27
C ALA A 409 18.94 18.09 -15.25
N GLY A 410 18.69 17.97 -16.56
CA GLY A 410 19.61 18.32 -17.63
C GLY A 410 19.10 19.45 -18.54
N ALA A 411 19.62 19.47 -19.76
CA ALA A 411 19.15 20.38 -20.81
C ALA A 411 17.82 19.90 -21.42
N LEU A 412 17.02 20.85 -21.89
CA LEU A 412 15.77 20.59 -22.62
C LEU A 412 15.92 21.03 -24.08
N SER A 413 15.70 20.12 -25.02
CA SER A 413 15.50 20.46 -26.44
C SER A 413 14.11 20.09 -26.90
N THR A 414 13.44 20.99 -27.64
CA THR A 414 12.15 20.68 -28.24
C THR A 414 12.10 21.04 -29.71
N SER A 415 11.34 20.28 -30.50
CA SER A 415 11.03 20.61 -31.88
C SER A 415 9.59 20.24 -32.22
N GLY A 416 8.90 21.13 -32.95
CA GLY A 416 7.47 20.97 -33.25
C GLY A 416 6.54 21.51 -32.15
N VAL A 417 5.25 21.21 -32.27
CA VAL A 417 4.20 21.77 -31.40
C VAL A 417 3.99 20.88 -30.17
N ILE A 418 4.42 21.37 -29.00
CA ILE A 418 4.31 20.71 -27.69
C ILE A 418 3.72 21.70 -26.68
N ASP A 419 2.73 21.27 -25.90
CA ASP A 419 2.07 22.09 -24.88
C ASP A 419 2.10 21.43 -23.48
N LEU A 420 2.48 22.20 -22.47
CA LEU A 420 2.44 21.81 -21.07
C LEU A 420 1.39 22.63 -20.33
N TRP A 421 0.40 21.92 -19.78
CA TRP A 421 -0.73 22.48 -19.06
C TRP A 421 -0.61 22.14 -17.58
N TYR A 422 -0.29 23.11 -16.74
CA TYR A 422 -0.25 22.90 -15.31
C TYR A 422 -1.66 22.73 -14.74
N GLU A 423 -1.89 21.59 -14.10
CA GLU A 423 -3.15 21.30 -13.41
C GLU A 423 -2.90 21.02 -11.93
N GLY A 424 -3.32 21.95 -11.06
CA GLY A 424 -3.17 21.81 -9.62
C GLY A 424 -3.86 20.56 -9.05
N LYS A 425 -5.03 20.18 -9.59
CA LYS A 425 -5.74 18.96 -9.19
C LYS A 425 -4.94 17.69 -9.48
N VAL A 426 -4.24 17.64 -10.60
CA VAL A 426 -3.35 16.52 -10.96
C VAL A 426 -2.19 16.43 -9.98
N MET A 427 -1.61 17.57 -9.58
CA MET A 427 -0.58 17.61 -8.54
C MET A 427 -1.08 17.19 -7.17
N ASP A 428 -2.31 17.57 -6.81
CA ASP A 428 -2.97 17.17 -5.57
C ASP A 428 -3.24 15.65 -5.55
N GLU A 429 -3.68 15.05 -6.66
CA GLU A 429 -3.82 13.58 -6.80
C GLU A 429 -2.48 12.84 -6.64
N LEU A 430 -1.40 13.36 -7.22
CA LEU A 430 -0.05 12.79 -7.04
C LEU A 430 0.47 12.95 -5.60
N SER A 431 0.23 14.10 -4.99
CA SER A 431 0.74 14.41 -3.64
C SER A 431 -0.05 13.71 -2.53
N ASN A 432 -1.37 13.66 -2.65
CA ASN A 432 -2.25 13.28 -1.54
C ASN A 432 -2.88 11.88 -1.68
N ARG A 433 -2.99 11.34 -2.89
CA ARG A 433 -3.63 10.03 -3.13
C ARG A 433 -2.68 8.96 -3.65
N THR A 434 -1.67 9.37 -4.41
CA THR A 434 -0.65 8.48 -4.99
C THR A 434 0.52 8.32 -4.02
N GLY A 435 1.07 7.10 -3.94
CA GLY A 435 2.18 6.80 -3.03
C GLY A 435 2.12 5.41 -2.43
N SER A 436 2.96 5.13 -1.43
CA SER A 436 3.07 3.82 -0.78
C SER A 436 2.51 3.85 0.65
N PHE A 437 1.60 2.95 1.00
CA PHE A 437 1.25 2.70 2.39
C PHE A 437 2.38 1.95 3.10
N VAL A 438 2.78 2.46 4.25
CA VAL A 438 3.81 1.87 5.11
C VAL A 438 3.28 1.78 6.54
N ARG A 439 3.76 0.80 7.29
CA ARG A 439 3.45 0.66 8.72
C ARG A 439 4.06 1.83 9.49
N VAL A 440 3.28 2.46 10.37
CA VAL A 440 3.79 3.49 11.28
C VAL A 440 4.59 2.78 12.38
N PRO A 441 5.89 3.06 12.55
CA PRO A 441 6.70 2.43 13.59
C PRO A 441 6.09 2.67 14.99
N GLY A 442 6.03 1.62 15.81
CA GLY A 442 5.46 1.69 17.16
C GLY A 442 3.94 1.81 17.24
N SER A 443 3.21 1.77 16.12
CA SER A 443 1.74 1.79 16.11
C SER A 443 1.08 0.44 16.39
N TRP A 444 1.88 -0.63 16.44
CA TRP A 444 1.36 -1.97 16.68
C TRP A 444 1.01 -2.15 18.16
N PHE A 445 -0.20 -2.61 18.40
CA PHE A 445 -0.64 -3.09 19.70
C PHE A 445 -1.68 -4.19 19.52
N ASP A 446 -1.70 -5.10 20.47
CA ASP A 446 -2.79 -6.06 20.67
C ASP A 446 -3.84 -5.38 21.55
N SER A 447 -5.08 -5.29 21.08
CA SER A 447 -6.15 -4.68 21.88
C SER A 447 -6.60 -5.71 22.93
N PRO A 448 -6.69 -5.33 24.22
CA PRO A 448 -7.13 -6.24 25.28
C PRO A 448 -8.58 -6.70 25.10
#